data_AF-A0AAU0RNT8-F1
#
_entry.id   AF-A0AAU0RNT8-F1
#
_cell.length_a   1.000
_cell.length_b   1.000
_cell.length_c   1.000
_cell.angle_alpha   90.00
_cell.angle_beta   90.00
_cell.angle_gamma   90.00
#
_symmetry.space_group_name_H-M   'P 1'
#
loop_
_entity.id
_entity.type
_entity.pdbx_description
1 polymer ?
#
loop_
_entity_poly.entity_id
_entity_poly.type
_entity_poly.pdbx_seq_one_letter_code
_entity_poly.pdbx_strand_id
1 'polypeptide(L)'
;MRGMGSSAKPQTGYDKKNMAGDLYALIKKLGVAKAYICGHDIGAMVAYSFAANYPSATEKLIIMEGSHPNPMIEKMPMLPAKGTFTSKMSGQAPYAWWFAFNQTKGLPEKMT
;
A
#
# COMPACT_ATOMS: atom_id res chain seq x y z
N MET A 1 4.29 9.95 3.90
CA MET A 1 3.56 9.10 4.87
C MET A 1 4.47 8.81 6.05
N ARG A 2 3.94 8.59 7.26
CA ARG A 2 4.76 8.08 8.37
C ARG A 2 5.58 6.86 7.92
N GLY A 3 6.84 6.77 8.34
CA GLY A 3 7.77 5.71 7.93
C GLY A 3 8.46 5.92 6.58
N MET A 4 8.07 6.91 5.77
CA MET A 4 8.55 7.07 4.40
C MET A 4 9.30 8.39 4.18
N GLY A 5 10.45 8.32 3.49
CA GLY A 5 11.25 9.49 3.12
C GLY A 5 11.69 10.31 4.34
N SER A 6 11.46 11.63 4.26
CA SER A 6 11.77 12.60 5.31
C SER A 6 10.74 12.66 6.45
N SER A 7 9.63 11.91 6.36
CA SER A 7 8.66 11.83 7.45
C SER A 7 9.23 11.07 8.66
N ALA A 8 8.66 11.34 9.83
CA ALA A 8 8.97 10.62 11.06
C ALA A 8 8.72 9.10 10.91
N LYS A 9 9.52 8.29 11.62
CA LYS A 9 9.49 6.82 11.60
C LYS A 9 9.15 6.30 13.00
N PRO A 10 7.91 6.52 13.49
CA PRO A 10 7.51 6.10 14.84
C PRO A 10 7.58 4.57 14.98
N GLN A 11 7.64 4.07 16.21
CA GLN A 11 7.69 2.62 16.46
C GLN A 11 6.38 1.89 16.08
N THR A 12 5.24 2.60 16.08
CA THR A 12 3.91 1.99 15.90
C THR A 12 2.98 2.86 15.05
N GLY A 13 1.79 2.33 14.75
CA GLY A 13 0.69 3.05 14.09
C GLY A 13 0.74 3.03 12.56
N TYR A 14 1.35 2.01 11.96
CA TYR A 14 1.39 1.82 10.50
C TYR A 14 0.14 1.16 9.91
N ASP A 15 -0.91 0.98 10.72
CA ASP A 15 -2.22 0.63 10.20
C ASP A 15 -2.78 1.76 9.32
N LYS A 16 -3.58 1.39 8.32
CA LYS A 16 -4.01 2.31 7.27
C LYS A 16 -4.91 3.43 7.81
N LYS A 17 -5.63 3.17 8.91
CA LYS A 17 -6.50 4.15 9.57
C LYS A 17 -5.68 5.26 10.23
N ASN A 18 -4.64 4.92 10.98
CA ASN A 18 -3.74 5.90 11.58
C ASN A 18 -2.98 6.71 10.51
N MET A 19 -2.51 6.07 9.45
CA MET A 19 -1.87 6.78 8.33
C MET A 19 -2.83 7.72 7.59
N ALA A 20 -4.10 7.33 7.44
CA ALA A 20 -5.14 8.22 6.92
C ALA A 20 -5.40 9.40 7.86
N GLY A 21 -5.34 9.18 9.18
CA GLY A 21 -5.43 10.24 10.18
C GLY A 21 -4.33 11.30 10.04
N ASP A 22 -3.10 10.91 9.72
CA ASP A 22 -2.02 11.87 9.44
C ASP A 22 -2.34 12.75 8.23
N LEU A 23 -2.84 12.14 7.15
CA LEU A 23 -3.23 12.88 5.95
C LEU A 23 -4.39 13.83 6.27
N TYR A 24 -5.35 13.40 7.09
CA TYR A 24 -6.47 14.24 7.50
C TYR A 24 -6.00 15.45 8.32
N ALA A 25 -5.15 15.22 9.32
CA ALA A 25 -4.55 16.28 10.11
C ALA A 25 -3.73 17.24 9.24
N LEU A 26 -3.00 16.71 8.24
CA LEU A 26 -2.24 17.50 7.29
C LEU A 26 -3.14 18.42 6.45
N ILE A 27 -4.19 17.90 5.82
CA ILE A 27 -5.06 18.74 4.98
C ILE A 27 -5.80 19.80 5.80
N LYS A 28 -6.17 19.47 7.05
CA LYS A 28 -6.78 20.44 7.99
C LYS A 28 -5.79 21.55 8.34
N LYS A 29 -4.54 21.21 8.60
CA LYS A 29 -3.47 22.19 8.87
C LYS A 29 -3.20 23.10 7.66
N LEU A 30 -3.37 22.57 6.45
CA LEU A 30 -3.25 23.33 5.20
C LEU A 30 -4.51 24.15 4.84
N GLY A 31 -5.57 24.09 5.64
CA GLY A 31 -6.82 24.82 5.39
C GLY A 31 -7.68 24.23 4.26
N VAL A 32 -7.43 22.98 3.85
CA VAL A 32 -8.18 22.31 2.79
C VAL A 32 -9.40 21.61 3.40
N ALA A 33 -10.61 22.01 2.97
CA ALA A 33 -11.86 21.46 3.47
C ALA A 33 -12.18 20.07 2.86
N LYS A 34 -11.96 19.91 1.55
CA LYS A 34 -12.11 18.66 0.80
C LYS A 34 -10.98 18.51 -0.20
N ALA A 35 -10.56 17.27 -0.47
CA ALA A 35 -9.51 16.99 -1.44
C ALA A 35 -9.84 15.78 -2.32
N TYR A 36 -9.27 15.77 -3.53
CA TYR A 36 -9.17 14.58 -4.36
C TYR A 36 -8.05 13.71 -3.78
N ILE A 37 -8.38 12.49 -3.38
CA ILE A 37 -7.46 11.58 -2.72
C ILE A 37 -7.04 10.52 -3.72
N CYS A 38 -5.77 10.55 -4.12
CA CYS A 38 -5.17 9.56 -5.01
C CYS A 38 -4.15 8.72 -4.24
N GLY A 39 -4.16 7.40 -4.46
CA GLY A 39 -3.19 6.49 -3.86
C GLY A 39 -2.77 5.37 -4.80
N HIS A 40 -1.49 4.98 -4.68
CA HIS A 40 -0.85 3.87 -5.39
C HIS A 40 -0.16 2.94 -4.41
N ASP A 41 -0.23 1.62 -4.63
CA ASP A 41 0.36 0.57 -3.78
C ASP A 41 -0.12 0.70 -2.31
N ILE A 42 0.76 0.79 -1.32
CA ILE A 42 0.38 1.06 0.09
C ILE A 42 -0.39 2.38 0.21
N GLY A 43 -0.07 3.36 -0.64
CA GLY A 43 -0.80 4.62 -0.71
C GLY A 43 -2.26 4.44 -1.12
N ALA A 44 -2.59 3.45 -1.97
CA ALA A 44 -3.97 3.14 -2.33
C ALA A 44 -4.77 2.63 -1.13
N MET A 45 -4.16 1.77 -0.30
CA MET A 45 -4.77 1.28 0.94
C MET A 45 -5.05 2.42 1.93
N VAL A 46 -4.13 3.39 2.03
CA VAL A 46 -4.31 4.59 2.87
C VAL A 46 -5.36 5.53 2.30
N ALA A 47 -5.37 5.76 0.98
CA ALA A 47 -6.36 6.59 0.29
C ALA A 47 -7.78 6.05 0.48
N TYR A 48 -7.96 4.73 0.35
CA TYR A 48 -9.24 4.09 0.65
C TYR A 48 -9.62 4.30 2.13
N SER A 49 -8.69 4.07 3.06
CA SER A 49 -8.94 4.25 4.48
C SER A 49 -9.32 5.69 4.81
N PHE A 50 -8.70 6.67 4.16
CA PHE A 50 -9.04 8.09 4.27
C PHE A 50 -10.48 8.35 3.83
N ALA A 51 -10.85 7.91 2.63
CA ALA A 51 -12.20 8.12 2.10
C ALA A 51 -13.29 7.48 2.98
N ALA A 52 -13.01 6.30 3.53
CA ALA A 52 -13.92 5.58 4.41
C ALA A 52 -14.10 6.24 5.78
N ASN A 53 -13.03 6.81 6.37
CA ASN A 53 -13.09 7.41 7.71
C ASN A 53 -13.41 8.92 7.67
N TYR A 54 -13.12 9.61 6.57
CA TYR A 54 -13.28 11.05 6.41
C TYR A 54 -14.04 11.42 5.11
N PRO A 55 -15.28 10.89 4.91
CA PRO A 55 -16.03 11.14 3.69
C PRO A 55 -16.36 12.62 3.49
N SER A 56 -16.56 13.38 4.56
CA SER A 56 -16.82 14.82 4.50
C SER A 56 -15.63 15.65 4.01
N ALA A 57 -14.42 15.09 4.05
CA ALA A 57 -13.19 15.71 3.57
C ALA A 57 -12.70 15.10 2.24
N THR A 58 -13.47 14.18 1.66
CA THR A 58 -13.13 13.50 0.42
C THR A 58 -14.01 14.01 -0.70
N GLU A 59 -13.40 14.60 -1.73
CA GLU A 59 -14.12 15.04 -2.94
C GLU A 59 -14.27 13.88 -3.92
N LYS A 60 -13.16 13.19 -4.22
CA LYS A 60 -13.13 11.94 -4.99
C LYS A 60 -12.02 11.03 -4.49
N LEU A 61 -12.20 9.72 -4.65
CA LEU A 61 -11.18 8.71 -4.43
C LEU A 61 -10.68 8.17 -5.77
N ILE A 62 -9.37 8.14 -5.95
CA ILE A 62 -8.67 7.59 -7.11
C ILE A 62 -7.71 6.51 -6.61
N ILE A 63 -7.87 5.30 -7.12
CA ILE A 63 -7.04 4.14 -6.78
C ILE A 63 -6.25 3.73 -8.02
N MET A 64 -4.92 3.75 -7.92
CA MET A 64 -4.01 3.40 -9.01
C MET A 64 -3.13 2.25 -8.55
N GLU A 65 -3.54 1.01 -8.81
CA GLU A 65 -2.83 -0.20 -8.35
C GLU A 65 -2.85 -0.32 -6.80
N GLY A 66 -3.33 -1.46 -6.29
CA GLY A 66 -3.58 -1.70 -4.86
C GLY A 66 -5.06 -1.79 -4.49
N SER A 67 -5.51 -3.00 -4.18
CA SER A 67 -6.84 -3.27 -3.61
C SER A 67 -6.90 -2.87 -2.13
N HIS A 68 -8.10 -2.60 -1.60
CA HIS A 68 -8.27 -2.53 -0.15
C HIS A 68 -7.75 -3.82 0.50
N PRO A 69 -7.04 -3.75 1.65
CA PRO A 69 -6.58 -4.94 2.34
C PRO A 69 -7.73 -5.91 2.55
N ASN A 70 -7.55 -7.13 2.08
CA ASN A 70 -8.44 -8.23 2.33
C ASN A 70 -7.62 -9.41 2.88
N PRO A 71 -8.26 -10.39 3.55
CA PRO A 71 -7.55 -11.53 4.12
C PRO A 71 -6.75 -12.36 3.10
N MET A 72 -7.00 -12.20 1.79
CA MET A 72 -6.22 -12.90 0.76
C MET A 72 -4.82 -12.31 0.58
N ILE A 73 -4.61 -11.01 0.86
CA ILE A 73 -3.28 -10.41 0.79
C ILE A 73 -2.33 -11.05 1.80
N GLU A 74 -2.81 -11.33 3.02
CA GLU A 74 -2.02 -12.01 4.06
C GLU A 74 -1.67 -13.45 3.69
N LYS A 75 -2.51 -14.10 2.88
CA LYS A 75 -2.36 -15.50 2.47
C LYS A 75 -1.70 -15.65 1.09
N MET A 76 -1.34 -14.55 0.44
CA MET A 76 -0.75 -14.58 -0.89
C MET A 76 0.67 -15.14 -0.81
N PRO A 77 0.97 -16.28 -1.47
CA PRO A 77 2.29 -16.86 -1.43
C PRO A 77 3.30 -15.96 -2.15
N MET A 78 4.50 -15.82 -1.58
CA MET A 78 5.58 -15.09 -2.26
C MET A 78 6.29 -15.93 -3.32
N LEU A 79 6.21 -17.27 -3.23
CA LEU A 79 6.80 -18.18 -4.20
C LEU A 79 5.71 -19.02 -4.90
N PRO A 80 5.91 -19.38 -6.18
CA PRO A 80 5.03 -20.33 -6.84
C PRO A 80 5.09 -21.70 -6.15
N ALA A 81 4.06 -22.52 -6.36
CA ALA A 81 4.15 -23.93 -6.05
C ALA A 81 5.30 -24.58 -6.84
N LYS A 82 5.89 -25.65 -6.29
CA LYS A 82 6.99 -26.36 -6.94
C LYS A 82 6.57 -26.79 -8.35
N GLY A 83 7.36 -26.39 -9.35
CA GLY A 83 7.13 -26.73 -10.76
C GLY A 83 6.17 -25.80 -11.51
N THR A 84 5.64 -24.73 -10.90
CA THR A 84 4.67 -23.83 -11.56
C THR A 84 5.21 -22.45 -11.91
N PHE A 85 6.51 -22.18 -11.69
CA PHE A 85 7.11 -20.88 -11.99
C PHE A 85 7.07 -20.50 -13.48
N THR A 86 7.06 -21.49 -14.37
CA THR A 86 6.96 -21.27 -15.82
C THR A 86 5.53 -21.00 -16.29
N SER A 87 4.53 -21.21 -15.44
CA SER A 87 3.12 -20.97 -15.77
C SER A 87 2.77 -19.49 -15.63
N LYS A 88 1.98 -18.97 -16.57
CA LYS A 88 1.44 -17.60 -16.49
C LYS A 88 0.64 -17.44 -15.20
N MET A 89 0.99 -16.42 -14.42
CA MET A 89 0.27 -16.07 -13.20
C MET A 89 -1.19 -15.74 -13.53
N SER A 90 -2.12 -16.25 -12.71
CA SER A 90 -3.56 -15.99 -12.85
C SER A 90 -4.13 -15.45 -11.55
N GLY A 91 -5.30 -14.83 -11.62
CA GLY A 91 -6.02 -14.37 -10.40
C GLY A 91 -6.41 -15.52 -9.45
N GLN A 92 -6.36 -16.78 -9.90
CA GLN A 92 -6.66 -17.97 -9.09
C GLN A 92 -5.42 -18.52 -8.37
N ALA A 93 -4.23 -18.20 -8.85
CA ALA A 93 -2.95 -18.57 -8.24
C ALA A 93 -1.95 -17.41 -8.30
N PRO A 94 -2.26 -16.27 -7.65
CA PRO A 94 -1.36 -15.12 -7.64
C PRO A 94 -0.18 -15.40 -6.70
N TYR A 95 1.03 -15.01 -7.10
CA TYR A 95 2.21 -15.06 -6.23
C TYR A 95 3.13 -13.86 -6.48
N ALA A 96 3.69 -13.29 -5.43
CA ALA A 96 4.50 -12.07 -5.54
C ALA A 96 6.00 -12.39 -5.52
N TRP A 97 6.48 -13.10 -6.54
CA TRP A 97 7.87 -13.57 -6.62
C TRP A 97 8.89 -12.45 -6.48
N TRP A 98 8.56 -11.24 -6.93
CA TRP A 98 9.46 -10.09 -6.83
C TRP A 98 9.72 -9.67 -5.37
N PHE A 99 8.76 -9.86 -4.44
CA PHE A 99 9.01 -9.61 -3.02
C PHE A 99 9.98 -10.63 -2.43
N ALA A 100 9.89 -11.91 -2.83
CA ALA A 100 10.87 -12.92 -2.42
C ALA A 100 12.25 -12.64 -3.01
N PHE A 101 12.31 -12.28 -4.30
CA PHE A 101 13.55 -11.92 -4.98
C PHE A 101 14.28 -10.78 -4.24
N ASN A 102 13.57 -9.68 -3.93
CA ASN A 102 14.13 -8.51 -3.28
C ASN A 102 14.52 -8.71 -1.80
N GLN A 103 14.14 -9.84 -1.18
CA GLN A 103 14.62 -10.20 0.15
C GLN A 103 15.98 -10.92 0.13
N THR A 104 16.45 -11.34 -1.05
CA THR A 104 17.74 -12.02 -1.19
C THR A 104 18.87 -11.02 -0.98
N LYS A 105 19.54 -11.09 0.18
CA LYS A 105 20.60 -10.14 0.55
C LYS A 105 21.68 -10.03 -0.52
N GLY A 106 21.93 -8.81 -1.00
CA GLY A 106 23.02 -8.51 -1.93
C GLY A 106 22.80 -8.98 -3.37
N LEU A 107 21.62 -9.54 -3.70
CA LEU A 107 21.28 -9.94 -5.07
C LEU A 107 20.69 -8.78 -5.88
N PRO A 108 19.69 -8.01 -5.39
CA PRO A 108 19.18 -6.85 -6.13
C PRO A 108 20.26 -5.83 -6.49
N GLU A 109 21.20 -5.57 -5.57
CA GLU A 109 22.27 -4.58 -5.73
C GLU A 109 23.33 -4.98 -6.76
N LYS A 110 23.38 -6.26 -7.16
CA LYS A 110 24.30 -6.77 -8.20
C LYS A 110 23.72 -6.67 -9.61
N MET A 111 22.44 -6.34 -9.76
CA MET A 111 21.77 -6.26 -11.06
C MET A 111 21.58 -4.82 -11.57
N THR A 112 22.14 -3.83 -10.86
CA THR A 112 22.17 -2.40 -11.22
C THR A 112 23.56 -2.00 -11.64
#